data_AF-A0A0N1ACG2-F1
#
_entry.id   AF-A0A0N1ACG2-F1
#
_cell.length_a   1.000
_cell.length_b   1.000
_cell.length_c   1.000
_cell.angle_alpha   90.00
_cell.angle_beta   90.00
_cell.angle_gamma   90.00
#
_symmetry.space_group_name_H-M   'P 1'
#
loop_
_entity.id
_entity.type
_entity.pdbx_description
1 polymer ?
#
loop_
_entity_poly.entity_id
_entity_poly.type
_entity_poly.pdbx_seq_one_letter_code
_entity_poly.pdbx_strand_id
1 'polypeptide(L)'
;MRIGARLSLAFATVLTLTALLGVASVVNLARVNGASDELASKWLPSVGALGAARASMLEYRDMEMRHARAADASYRAEYEDKLKEAQARVEEQLGKHAQMPAGDEEKALAAAVNAKWKEYLGFSAKVQDLGRNDKGDDARDISDGAAKMAADEAIAEVDKLSAFSFERGSHAADGAAAVYKLSRMITLGLVALALVLGVTMAVLITRGLLKQLGGEPAMAVAVARAVAEGNLSTHVPLRAGDTTSLLAGLKHMQTSLANVVQQVRSGSERVAGASSEIAQGNADLSARTEQQASALQQTSASMEELGSTVQQNAHNAREADTLANNASMVASRGGEAVTRVVQTMRGINESSRKIADIIGTIDGIAFQTNILALNAAVEAARAGEQGRGFAVVASEVRSLAQRSAEAAKEIRSLIAASVERVEQGTAQVDEAGATMTEVVNSITRVTAIVREISSASQEQSAGVAQVGQAVTQMDQTTQRNAALVEQSAAAAESLRQEAQQLVDVVAAFRLQHA
;
A
#
# COMPACT_ATOMS: atom_id res chain seq x y z
N MET A 1 6.71 5.80 -36.50
CA MET A 1 7.69 4.72 -36.73
C MET A 1 8.48 4.46 -35.46
N ARG A 2 8.66 3.18 -35.09
CA ARG A 2 9.53 2.76 -33.98
C ARG A 2 10.99 3.15 -34.30
N ILE A 3 11.81 3.37 -33.27
CA ILE A 3 13.23 3.75 -33.41
C ILE A 3 13.98 2.77 -34.32
N GLY A 4 13.77 1.45 -34.12
CA GLY A 4 14.36 0.42 -34.96
C GLY A 4 14.03 0.58 -36.45
N ALA A 5 12.78 0.89 -36.80
CA ALA A 5 12.37 1.07 -38.19
C ALA A 5 13.04 2.30 -38.85
N ARG A 6 13.29 3.38 -38.09
CA ARG A 6 14.00 4.56 -38.60
C ARG A 6 15.48 4.27 -38.84
N LEU A 7 16.13 3.54 -37.92
CA LEU A 7 17.53 3.13 -38.06
C LEU A 7 17.69 2.15 -39.23
N SER A 8 16.85 1.12 -39.33
CA SER A 8 16.88 0.15 -40.43
C SER A 8 16.68 0.82 -41.78
N LEU A 9 15.75 1.79 -41.89
CA LEU A 9 15.55 2.55 -43.12
C LEU A 9 16.79 3.37 -43.50
N ALA A 10 17.42 4.04 -42.54
CA ALA A 10 18.64 4.83 -42.79
C ALA A 10 19.80 3.95 -43.27
N PHE A 11 20.05 2.83 -42.58
CA PHE A 11 21.08 1.88 -42.98
C PHE A 11 20.79 1.24 -44.33
N ALA A 12 19.55 0.84 -44.59
CA ALA A 12 19.15 0.28 -45.89
C ALA A 12 19.38 1.28 -47.03
N THR A 13 19.03 2.56 -46.84
CA THR A 13 19.26 3.61 -47.84
C THR A 13 20.75 3.82 -48.11
N VAL A 14 21.59 3.90 -47.07
CA VAL A 14 23.05 4.07 -47.23
C VAL A 14 23.68 2.85 -47.92
N LEU A 15 23.29 1.63 -47.54
CA LEU A 15 23.78 0.40 -48.17
C LEU A 15 23.36 0.32 -49.64
N THR A 16 22.13 0.68 -49.96
CA THR A 16 21.62 0.71 -51.34
C THR A 16 22.38 1.73 -52.19
N LEU A 17 22.62 2.94 -51.66
CA LEU A 17 23.41 3.96 -52.35
C LEU A 17 24.86 3.49 -52.58
N THR A 18 25.46 2.82 -51.58
CA THR A 18 26.81 2.28 -51.69
C THR A 18 26.89 1.19 -52.75
N ALA A 19 25.90 0.29 -52.80
CA ALA A 19 25.81 -0.75 -53.83
C ALA A 19 25.66 -0.15 -55.24
N LEU A 20 24.78 0.85 -55.42
CA LEU A 20 24.61 1.56 -56.69
C LEU A 20 25.91 2.25 -57.14
N LEU A 21 26.63 2.88 -56.21
CA LEU A 21 27.90 3.54 -56.47
C LEU A 21 28.99 2.53 -56.86
N GLY A 22 29.03 1.37 -56.20
CA GLY A 22 29.90 0.25 -56.57
C GLY A 22 29.63 -0.27 -57.98
N VAL A 23 28.36 -0.54 -58.32
CA VAL A 23 27.97 -0.99 -59.66
C VAL A 23 28.33 0.06 -60.73
N ALA A 24 28.00 1.33 -60.50
CA ALA A 24 28.34 2.42 -61.44
C ALA A 24 29.86 2.57 -61.63
N SER A 25 30.64 2.42 -60.57
CA SER A 25 32.11 2.49 -60.63
C SER A 25 32.70 1.34 -61.44
N VAL A 26 32.22 0.11 -61.25
CA VAL A 26 32.66 -1.06 -62.02
C VAL A 26 32.32 -0.89 -63.50
N VAL A 27 31.11 -0.44 -63.85
CA VAL A 27 30.70 -0.18 -65.24
C VAL A 27 31.57 0.90 -65.89
N ASN A 28 31.85 1.98 -65.17
CA ASN A 28 32.71 3.07 -65.67
C ASN A 28 34.15 2.60 -65.88
N LEU A 29 34.69 1.80 -64.95
CA LEU A 29 36.04 1.23 -65.08
C LEU A 29 36.14 0.29 -66.29
N ALA A 30 35.10 -0.53 -66.54
CA ALA A 30 35.04 -1.39 -67.71
C ALA A 30 35.06 -0.60 -69.03
N ARG A 31 34.38 0.56 -69.10
CA ARG A 31 34.39 1.45 -70.28
C ARG A 31 35.77 2.07 -70.53
N VAL A 32 36.43 2.53 -69.47
CA VAL A 32 37.80 3.08 -69.56
C VAL A 32 38.80 1.99 -69.97
N ASN A 33 38.64 0.78 -69.44
CA ASN A 33 39.48 -0.36 -69.81
C ASN A 33 39.28 -0.75 -71.27
N GLY A 34 38.05 -0.82 -71.77
CA GLY A 34 37.76 -1.13 -73.17
C GLY A 34 38.37 -0.12 -74.16
N ALA A 35 38.29 1.18 -73.86
CA ALA A 35 38.91 2.21 -74.71
C ALA A 35 40.44 2.15 -74.68
N SER A 36 41.03 1.76 -73.54
CA SER A 36 42.48 1.56 -73.41
C SER A 36 42.96 0.30 -74.15
N ASP A 37 42.16 -0.78 -74.10
CA ASP A 37 42.42 -2.04 -74.78
C ASP A 37 42.39 -1.87 -76.31
N GLU A 38 41.44 -1.09 -76.84
CA GLU A 38 41.39 -0.79 -78.28
C GLU A 38 42.64 -0.05 -78.78
N LEU A 39 43.18 0.89 -77.98
CA LEU A 39 44.43 1.57 -78.31
C LEU A 39 45.62 0.60 -78.33
N ALA A 40 45.74 -0.24 -77.29
CA ALA A 40 46.87 -1.15 -77.09
C ALA A 40 46.87 -2.35 -78.05
N SER A 41 45.68 -2.89 -78.38
CA SER A 41 45.53 -4.12 -79.17
C SER A 41 45.36 -3.88 -80.67
N LYS A 42 44.87 -2.70 -81.08
CA LYS A 42 44.59 -2.37 -82.49
C LYS A 42 45.45 -1.24 -83.02
N TRP A 43 45.32 -0.03 -82.49
CA TRP A 43 45.90 1.17 -83.13
C TRP A 43 47.43 1.24 -83.03
N LEU A 44 48.00 0.94 -81.85
CA LEU A 44 49.46 0.92 -81.64
C LEU A 44 50.17 -0.14 -82.50
N PRO A 45 49.74 -1.43 -82.48
CA PRO A 45 50.32 -2.45 -83.36
C PRO A 45 50.14 -2.15 -84.85
N SER A 46 49.00 -1.56 -85.25
CA SER A 46 48.71 -1.21 -86.64
C SER A 46 49.70 -0.20 -87.21
N VAL A 47 49.92 0.91 -86.51
CA VAL A 47 50.91 1.92 -86.90
C VAL A 47 52.33 1.33 -86.91
N GLY A 48 52.66 0.46 -85.94
CA GLY A 48 53.94 -0.24 -85.89
C GLY A 48 54.16 -1.17 -87.10
N ALA A 49 53.17 -1.98 -87.47
CA ALA A 49 53.23 -2.90 -88.60
C ALA A 49 53.34 -2.16 -89.93
N LEU A 50 52.57 -1.07 -90.13
CA LEU A 50 52.64 -0.25 -91.34
C LEU A 50 53.99 0.47 -91.47
N GLY A 51 54.53 0.99 -90.36
CA GLY A 51 55.88 1.57 -90.34
C GLY A 51 56.96 0.55 -90.71
N ALA A 52 56.86 -0.69 -90.20
CA ALA A 52 57.77 -1.78 -90.55
C ALA A 52 57.62 -2.25 -92.01
N ALA A 53 56.38 -2.30 -92.52
CA ALA A 53 56.10 -2.60 -93.93
C ALA A 53 56.73 -1.55 -94.85
N ARG A 54 56.55 -0.26 -94.56
CA ARG A 54 57.18 0.85 -95.29
C ARG A 54 58.71 0.70 -95.33
N ALA A 55 59.34 0.45 -94.17
CA ALA A 55 60.78 0.27 -94.09
C ALA A 55 61.26 -0.91 -94.97
N SER A 56 60.51 -2.02 -94.96
CA SER A 56 60.82 -3.21 -95.77
C SER A 56 60.60 -2.96 -97.27
N MET A 57 59.62 -2.14 -97.67
CA MET A 57 59.42 -1.74 -99.07
C MET A 57 60.58 -0.89 -99.59
N LEU A 58 61.07 0.05 -98.77
CA LEU A 58 62.24 0.87 -99.08
C LEU A 58 63.51 0.02 -99.18
N GLU A 59 63.68 -0.95 -98.29
CA GLU A 59 64.79 -1.91 -98.36
C GLU A 59 64.74 -2.76 -99.64
N TYR A 60 63.55 -3.27 -100.00
CA TYR A 60 63.34 -3.99 -101.25
C TYR A 60 63.72 -3.12 -102.45
N ARG A 61 63.31 -1.84 -102.48
CA ARG A 61 63.67 -0.90 -103.54
C ARG A 61 65.17 -0.64 -103.63
N ASP A 62 65.86 -0.49 -102.50
CA ASP A 62 67.31 -0.33 -102.48
C ASP A 62 68.01 -1.57 -103.06
N MET A 63 67.58 -2.79 -102.69
CA MET A 63 68.17 -4.02 -103.23
C MET A 63 67.91 -4.18 -104.74
N GLU A 64 66.74 -3.78 -105.24
CA GLU A 64 66.41 -3.84 -106.68
C GLU A 64 67.28 -2.88 -107.49
N MET A 65 67.47 -1.64 -107.00
CA MET A 65 68.37 -0.69 -107.64
C MET A 65 69.82 -1.19 -107.67
N ARG A 66 70.28 -1.83 -106.60
CA ARG A 66 71.63 -2.44 -106.54
C ARG A 66 71.75 -3.61 -107.50
N HIS A 67 70.71 -4.45 -107.62
CA HIS A 67 70.65 -5.55 -108.58
C HIS A 67 70.78 -5.04 -110.02
N ALA A 68 69.99 -4.03 -110.41
CA ALA A 68 70.04 -3.43 -111.74
C ALA A 68 71.41 -2.83 -112.10
N ARG A 69 72.19 -2.43 -111.10
CA ARG A 69 73.51 -1.81 -111.28
C ARG A 69 74.69 -2.78 -111.13
N ALA A 70 74.48 -3.99 -110.61
CA ALA A 70 75.55 -4.94 -110.35
C ALA A 70 76.11 -5.55 -111.64
N ALA A 71 77.44 -5.46 -111.81
CA ALA A 71 78.15 -6.01 -112.97
C ALA A 71 78.40 -7.53 -112.84
N ASP A 72 78.58 -8.03 -111.62
CA ASP A 72 78.88 -9.44 -111.33
C ASP A 72 77.60 -10.25 -111.10
N ALA A 73 77.53 -11.45 -111.69
CA ALA A 73 76.40 -12.37 -111.53
C ALA A 73 76.24 -12.89 -110.09
N SER A 74 77.33 -13.01 -109.32
CA SER A 74 77.29 -13.46 -107.92
C SER A 74 76.62 -12.44 -106.99
N TYR A 75 76.91 -11.14 -107.15
CA TYR A 75 76.23 -10.09 -106.40
C TYR A 75 74.76 -9.96 -106.79
N ARG A 76 74.40 -10.20 -108.07
CA ARG A 76 73.00 -10.22 -108.49
C ARG A 76 72.21 -11.32 -107.77
N ALA A 77 72.77 -12.53 -107.66
CA ALA A 77 72.13 -13.62 -106.91
C ALA A 77 71.92 -13.26 -105.43
N GLU A 78 72.91 -12.66 -104.75
CA GLU A 78 72.78 -12.23 -103.35
C GLU A 78 71.68 -11.15 -103.17
N TYR A 79 71.59 -10.19 -104.09
CA TYR A 79 70.54 -9.17 -104.04
C TYR A 79 69.15 -9.76 -104.31
N GLU A 80 69.02 -10.77 -105.17
CA GLU A 80 67.75 -11.47 -105.37
C GLU A 80 67.28 -12.21 -104.11
N ASP A 81 68.20 -12.80 -103.34
CA ASP A 81 67.85 -13.42 -102.07
C ASP A 81 67.42 -12.37 -101.03
N LYS A 82 68.11 -11.23 -100.94
CA LYS A 82 67.69 -10.10 -100.08
C LYS A 82 66.36 -9.48 -100.53
N LEU A 83 66.08 -9.44 -101.83
CA LEU A 83 64.79 -9.01 -102.36
C LEU A 83 63.66 -9.94 -101.91
N LYS A 84 63.87 -11.27 -101.98
CA LYS A 84 62.89 -12.24 -101.46
C LYS A 84 62.66 -12.06 -99.96
N GLU A 85 63.72 -11.87 -99.18
CA GLU A 85 63.60 -11.62 -97.74
C GLU A 85 62.84 -10.33 -97.43
N ALA A 86 63.17 -9.23 -98.11
CA ALA A 86 62.50 -7.95 -97.93
C ALA A 86 61.03 -8.02 -98.37
N GLN A 87 60.73 -8.73 -99.47
CA GLN A 87 59.35 -8.99 -99.89
C GLN A 87 58.59 -9.80 -98.84
N ALA A 88 59.19 -10.88 -98.31
CA ALA A 88 58.58 -11.68 -97.26
C ALA A 88 58.30 -10.85 -96.01
N ARG A 89 59.21 -9.92 -95.63
CA ARG A 89 58.98 -8.98 -94.53
C ARG A 89 57.84 -8.01 -94.83
N VAL A 90 57.74 -7.47 -96.05
CA VAL A 90 56.59 -6.62 -96.43
C VAL A 90 55.28 -7.40 -96.31
N GLU A 91 55.22 -8.61 -96.86
CA GLU A 91 54.03 -9.46 -96.80
C GLU A 91 53.67 -9.86 -95.37
N GLU A 92 54.66 -10.15 -94.52
CA GLU A 92 54.45 -10.44 -93.10
C GLU A 92 53.86 -9.24 -92.35
N GLN A 93 54.41 -8.05 -92.53
CA GLN A 93 53.95 -6.85 -91.82
C GLN A 93 52.58 -6.36 -92.32
N LEU A 94 52.33 -6.43 -93.63
CA LEU A 94 51.00 -6.17 -94.20
C LEU A 94 50.00 -7.25 -93.75
N GLY A 95 50.43 -8.50 -93.62
CA GLY A 95 49.63 -9.60 -93.08
C GLY A 95 49.25 -9.40 -91.61
N LYS A 96 50.19 -8.94 -90.77
CA LYS A 96 49.91 -8.57 -89.37
C LYS A 96 48.88 -7.45 -89.28
N HIS A 97 49.01 -6.41 -90.10
CA HIS A 97 48.01 -5.34 -90.16
C HIS A 97 46.64 -5.85 -90.65
N ALA A 98 46.61 -6.72 -91.67
CA ALA A 98 45.36 -7.27 -92.21
C ALA A 98 44.57 -8.17 -91.23
N GLN A 99 45.24 -8.76 -90.24
CA GLN A 99 44.59 -9.52 -89.16
C GLN A 99 43.92 -8.62 -88.12
N MET A 100 44.18 -7.31 -88.14
CA MET A 100 43.60 -6.36 -87.20
C MET A 100 42.16 -6.01 -87.62
N PRO A 101 41.24 -5.77 -86.67
CA PRO A 101 39.86 -5.41 -86.99
C PRO A 101 39.76 -4.10 -87.78
N ALA A 102 39.55 -4.18 -89.09
CA ALA A 102 39.54 -3.03 -89.99
C ALA A 102 38.13 -2.60 -90.43
N GLY A 103 37.91 -1.29 -90.51
CA GLY A 103 36.70 -0.70 -91.11
C GLY A 103 36.72 -0.75 -92.65
N ASP A 104 35.62 -0.39 -93.29
CA ASP A 104 35.51 -0.46 -94.77
C ASP A 104 36.53 0.44 -95.48
N GLU A 105 36.79 1.63 -94.93
CA GLU A 105 37.78 2.59 -95.45
C GLU A 105 39.23 2.09 -95.26
N GLU A 106 39.54 1.48 -94.11
CA GLU A 106 40.85 0.91 -93.81
C GLU A 106 41.16 -0.30 -94.71
N LYS A 107 40.15 -1.14 -94.96
CA LYS A 107 40.25 -2.26 -95.92
C LYS A 107 40.49 -1.76 -97.35
N ALA A 108 39.85 -0.66 -97.76
CA ALA A 108 40.04 -0.09 -99.08
C ALA A 108 41.47 0.45 -99.27
N LEU A 109 42.01 1.15 -98.26
CA LEU A 109 43.40 1.63 -98.26
C LEU A 109 44.40 0.47 -98.23
N ALA A 110 44.18 -0.56 -97.41
CA ALA A 110 45.02 -1.77 -97.40
C ALA A 110 44.99 -2.53 -98.74
N ALA A 111 43.84 -2.57 -99.41
CA ALA A 111 43.73 -3.14 -100.75
C ALA A 111 44.51 -2.32 -101.79
N ALA A 112 44.48 -0.98 -101.70
CA ALA A 112 45.25 -0.09 -102.56
C ALA A 112 46.77 -0.30 -102.39
N VAL A 113 47.24 -0.41 -101.13
CA VAL A 113 48.63 -0.77 -100.81
C VAL A 113 49.03 -2.09 -101.48
N ASN A 114 48.24 -3.15 -101.30
CA ASN A 114 48.53 -4.46 -101.89
C ASN A 114 48.53 -4.41 -103.43
N ALA A 115 47.61 -3.67 -104.05
CA ALA A 115 47.53 -3.52 -105.49
C ALA A 115 48.77 -2.81 -106.06
N LYS A 116 49.16 -1.69 -105.46
CA LYS A 116 50.34 -0.92 -105.89
C LYS A 116 51.65 -1.63 -105.59
N TRP A 117 51.74 -2.32 -104.45
CA TRP A 117 52.89 -3.17 -104.15
C TRP A 117 53.04 -4.29 -105.19
N LYS A 118 51.95 -4.97 -105.56
CA LYS A 118 51.97 -6.00 -106.60
C LYS A 118 52.34 -5.46 -107.99
N GLU A 119 51.86 -4.26 -108.32
CA GLU A 119 52.25 -3.55 -109.55
C GLU A 119 53.77 -3.30 -109.59
N TYR A 120 54.32 -2.78 -108.49
CA TYR A 120 55.75 -2.56 -108.34
C TYR A 120 56.57 -3.86 -108.40
N LEU A 121 56.12 -4.94 -107.74
CA LEU A 121 56.76 -6.26 -107.85
C LEU A 121 56.78 -6.76 -109.31
N GLY A 122 55.74 -6.46 -110.10
CA GLY A 122 55.70 -6.78 -111.52
C GLY A 122 56.77 -6.07 -112.35
N PHE A 123 57.06 -4.80 -112.05
CA PHE A 123 58.18 -4.07 -112.66
C PHE A 123 59.53 -4.56 -112.14
N SER A 124 59.66 -4.77 -110.83
CA SER A 124 60.88 -5.32 -110.21
C SER A 124 61.25 -6.69 -110.79
N ALA A 125 60.28 -7.56 -111.07
CA ALA A 125 60.54 -8.85 -111.69
C ALA A 125 61.11 -8.71 -113.12
N LYS A 126 60.67 -7.70 -113.89
CA LYS A 126 61.25 -7.38 -115.20
C LYS A 126 62.68 -6.86 -115.07
N VAL A 127 62.96 -6.03 -114.07
CA VAL A 127 64.32 -5.55 -113.77
C VAL A 127 65.24 -6.73 -113.43
N GLN A 128 64.77 -7.65 -112.58
CA GLN A 128 65.50 -8.86 -112.24
C GLN A 128 65.78 -9.74 -113.46
N ASP A 129 64.78 -9.97 -114.32
CA ASP A 129 64.93 -10.78 -115.54
C ASP A 129 65.91 -10.15 -116.56
N LEU A 130 65.82 -8.83 -116.78
CA LEU A 130 66.77 -8.11 -117.62
C LEU A 130 68.20 -8.17 -117.05
N GLY A 131 68.34 -8.08 -115.72
CA GLY A 131 69.62 -8.25 -115.03
C GLY A 131 70.20 -9.67 -115.14
N ARG A 132 69.36 -10.71 -115.14
CA ARG A 132 69.79 -12.12 -115.36
C ARG A 132 70.25 -12.38 -116.79
N ASN A 133 69.63 -11.71 -117.76
CA ASN A 133 69.92 -11.86 -119.18
C ASN A 133 71.03 -10.90 -119.69
N ASP A 134 71.87 -10.38 -118.77
CA ASP A 134 72.98 -9.44 -119.02
C ASP A 134 72.61 -8.14 -119.76
N LYS A 135 71.33 -7.72 -119.68
CA LYS A 135 70.83 -6.45 -120.24
C LYS A 135 70.80 -5.35 -119.17
N GLY A 136 71.97 -5.06 -118.59
CA GLY A 136 72.11 -4.15 -117.45
C GLY A 136 71.61 -2.72 -117.70
N ASP A 137 71.78 -2.19 -118.92
CA ASP A 137 71.32 -0.82 -119.24
C ASP A 137 69.79 -0.74 -119.34
N ASP A 138 69.13 -1.73 -119.96
CA ASP A 138 67.67 -1.84 -120.00
C ASP A 138 67.09 -2.05 -118.60
N ALA A 139 67.76 -2.85 -117.76
CA ALA A 139 67.35 -3.06 -116.37
C ALA A 139 67.39 -1.76 -115.55
N ARG A 140 68.41 -0.91 -115.75
CA ARG A 140 68.52 0.40 -115.10
C ARG A 140 67.46 1.37 -115.56
N ASP A 141 67.15 1.42 -116.85
CA ASP A 141 66.13 2.32 -117.39
C ASP A 141 64.75 2.00 -116.79
N ILE A 142 64.37 0.72 -116.75
CA ILE A 142 63.13 0.29 -116.11
C ILE A 142 63.16 0.52 -114.59
N SER A 143 64.30 0.23 -113.93
CA SER A 143 64.46 0.47 -112.49
C SER A 143 64.29 1.95 -112.14
N ASP A 144 65.00 2.85 -112.81
CA ASP A 144 65.05 4.28 -112.48
C ASP A 144 63.82 5.05 -112.99
N GLY A 145 63.11 4.50 -113.99
CA GLY A 145 61.84 5.01 -114.51
C GLY A 145 60.60 4.32 -113.92
N ALA A 146 60.04 3.36 -114.66
CA ALA A 146 58.74 2.77 -114.35
C ALA A 146 58.67 2.08 -112.97
N ALA A 147 59.70 1.34 -112.58
CA ALA A 147 59.75 0.67 -111.27
C ALA A 147 59.84 1.69 -110.12
N LYS A 148 60.62 2.77 -110.30
CA LYS A 148 60.68 3.88 -109.33
C LYS A 148 59.31 4.52 -109.12
N MET A 149 58.61 4.87 -110.20
CA MET A 149 57.28 5.47 -110.10
C MET A 149 56.29 4.55 -109.38
N ALA A 150 56.28 3.25 -109.71
CA ALA A 150 55.44 2.26 -109.04
C ALA A 150 55.81 2.07 -107.55
N ALA A 151 57.10 2.14 -107.20
CA ALA A 151 57.56 2.08 -105.80
C ALA A 151 57.09 3.30 -105.01
N ASP A 152 57.26 4.50 -105.57
CA ASP A 152 56.83 5.76 -104.95
C ASP A 152 55.31 5.74 -104.71
N GLU A 153 54.51 5.23 -105.66
CA GLU A 153 53.07 5.05 -105.49
C GLU A 153 52.73 4.02 -104.41
N ALA A 154 53.40 2.86 -104.36
CA ALA A 154 53.16 1.86 -103.33
C ALA A 154 53.48 2.39 -101.92
N ILE A 155 54.60 3.11 -101.79
CA ILE A 155 55.05 3.75 -100.55
C ILE A 155 54.07 4.86 -100.13
N ALA A 156 53.55 5.63 -101.08
CA ALA A 156 52.54 6.66 -100.82
C ALA A 156 51.21 6.08 -100.33
N GLU A 157 50.78 4.92 -100.85
CA GLU A 157 49.59 4.24 -100.32
C GLU A 157 49.81 3.73 -98.89
N VAL A 158 51.02 3.26 -98.55
CA VAL A 158 51.37 2.89 -97.16
C VAL A 158 51.35 4.11 -96.25
N ASP A 159 51.81 5.27 -96.72
CA ASP A 159 51.72 6.53 -95.97
C ASP A 159 50.28 6.92 -95.68
N LYS A 160 49.38 6.85 -96.68
CA LYS A 160 47.96 7.15 -96.51
C LYS A 160 47.32 6.24 -95.46
N LEU A 161 47.60 4.93 -95.54
CA LEU A 161 47.09 3.96 -94.58
C LEU A 161 47.66 4.20 -93.18
N SER A 162 48.96 4.48 -93.06
CA SER A 162 49.60 4.80 -91.77
C SER A 162 49.07 6.09 -91.16
N ALA A 163 48.81 7.13 -91.96
CA ALA A 163 48.21 8.37 -91.51
C ALA A 163 46.78 8.15 -91.02
N PHE A 164 45.98 7.37 -91.75
CA PHE A 164 44.62 6.99 -91.34
C PHE A 164 44.61 6.24 -90.01
N SER A 165 45.46 5.22 -89.85
CA SER A 165 45.54 4.45 -88.60
C SER A 165 46.04 5.31 -87.43
N PHE A 166 46.94 6.27 -87.67
CA PHE A 166 47.40 7.21 -86.65
C PHE A 166 46.29 8.20 -86.23
N GLU A 167 45.58 8.81 -87.18
CA GLU A 167 44.50 9.77 -86.93
C GLU A 167 43.33 9.13 -86.17
N ARG A 168 42.90 7.93 -86.61
CA ARG A 168 41.85 7.16 -85.92
C ARG A 168 42.29 6.73 -84.52
N GLY A 169 43.55 6.32 -84.36
CA GLY A 169 44.13 6.01 -83.05
C GLY A 169 44.16 7.22 -82.11
N SER A 170 44.51 8.41 -82.63
CA SER A 170 44.48 9.66 -81.86
C SER A 170 43.05 10.03 -81.44
N HIS A 171 42.07 9.91 -82.33
CA HIS A 171 40.66 10.13 -82.00
C HIS A 171 40.13 9.15 -80.95
N ALA A 172 40.53 7.88 -81.03
CA ALA A 172 40.20 6.90 -79.99
C ALA A 172 40.81 7.26 -78.63
N ALA A 173 42.04 7.81 -78.61
CA ALA A 173 42.69 8.29 -77.39
C ALA A 173 41.99 9.51 -76.77
N ASP A 174 41.58 10.48 -77.59
CA ASP A 174 40.81 11.63 -77.13
C ASP A 174 39.42 11.21 -76.59
N GLY A 175 38.77 10.26 -77.26
CA GLY A 175 37.53 9.63 -76.80
C GLY A 175 37.70 8.95 -75.44
N ALA A 176 38.77 8.19 -75.24
CA ALA A 176 39.10 7.54 -73.97
C ALA A 176 39.30 8.57 -72.83
N ALA A 177 39.99 9.68 -73.10
CA ALA A 177 40.19 10.76 -72.14
C ALA A 177 38.88 11.47 -71.76
N ALA A 178 37.97 11.65 -72.71
CA ALA A 178 36.63 12.19 -72.45
C ALA A 178 35.77 11.25 -71.60
N VAL A 179 35.78 9.94 -71.91
CA VAL A 179 35.09 8.91 -71.12
C VAL A 179 35.61 8.86 -69.68
N TYR A 180 36.92 8.99 -69.49
CA TYR A 180 37.53 9.06 -68.16
C TYR A 180 37.07 10.30 -67.36
N LYS A 181 37.11 11.50 -67.97
CA LYS A 181 36.67 12.75 -67.31
C LYS A 181 35.21 12.69 -66.87
N LEU A 182 34.33 12.21 -67.75
CA LEU A 182 32.90 12.05 -67.45
C LEU A 182 32.68 11.02 -66.33
N SER A 183 33.34 9.87 -66.42
CA SER A 183 33.27 8.81 -65.40
C SER A 183 33.72 9.29 -64.02
N ARG A 184 34.80 10.08 -63.97
CA ARG A 184 35.29 10.69 -62.73
C ARG A 184 34.27 11.66 -62.12
N MET A 185 33.67 12.52 -62.94
CA MET A 185 32.68 13.51 -62.48
C MET A 185 31.41 12.85 -61.92
N ILE A 186 30.89 11.82 -62.60
CA ILE A 186 29.73 11.06 -62.13
C ILE A 186 30.04 10.37 -60.80
N THR A 187 31.20 9.73 -60.69
CA THR A 187 31.61 9.02 -59.47
C THR A 187 31.74 9.98 -58.29
N LEU A 188 32.40 11.14 -58.48
CA LEU A 188 32.50 12.18 -57.45
C LEU A 188 31.13 12.76 -57.06
N GLY A 189 30.24 12.97 -58.02
CA GLY A 189 28.87 13.44 -57.76
C GLY A 189 28.05 12.45 -56.92
N LEU A 190 28.12 11.16 -57.22
CA LEU A 190 27.45 10.11 -56.44
C LEU A 190 28.01 10.01 -55.01
N VAL A 191 29.34 10.14 -54.83
CA VAL A 191 29.96 10.15 -53.49
C VAL A 191 29.49 11.34 -52.67
N ALA A 192 29.48 12.54 -53.26
CA ALA A 192 29.00 13.75 -52.59
C ALA A 192 27.52 13.63 -52.16
N LEU A 193 26.67 13.11 -53.06
CA LEU A 193 25.24 12.90 -52.76
C LEU A 193 25.04 11.90 -51.61
N ALA A 194 25.77 10.78 -51.61
CA ALA A 194 25.69 9.78 -50.55
C ALA A 194 26.10 10.35 -49.18
N LEU A 195 27.15 11.17 -49.14
CA LEU A 195 27.60 11.85 -47.92
C LEU A 195 26.54 12.81 -47.37
N VAL A 196 25.97 13.67 -48.22
CA VAL A 196 24.95 14.65 -47.81
C VAL A 196 23.72 13.94 -47.24
N LEU A 197 23.21 12.91 -47.92
CA LEU A 197 22.07 12.13 -47.45
C LEU A 197 22.37 11.39 -46.14
N GLY A 198 23.57 10.79 -46.03
CA GLY A 198 24.01 10.10 -44.82
C GLY A 198 24.08 11.04 -43.61
N VAL A 199 24.71 12.20 -43.74
CA VAL A 199 24.81 13.21 -42.68
C VAL A 199 23.43 13.76 -42.31
N THR A 200 22.59 14.05 -43.30
CA THR A 200 21.23 14.57 -43.05
C THR A 200 20.39 13.58 -42.25
N MET A 201 20.39 12.30 -42.64
CA MET A 201 19.70 11.24 -41.91
C MET A 201 20.26 11.04 -40.50
N ALA A 202 21.59 11.07 -40.34
CA ALA A 202 22.24 10.96 -39.03
C ALA A 202 21.81 12.09 -38.08
N VAL A 203 21.78 13.34 -38.56
CA VAL A 203 21.35 14.51 -37.77
C VAL A 203 19.86 14.42 -37.40
N LEU A 204 18.99 14.06 -38.36
CA LEU A 204 17.55 13.95 -38.12
C LEU A 204 17.21 12.85 -37.11
N ILE A 205 17.85 11.69 -37.22
CA ILE A 205 17.66 10.57 -36.28
C ILE A 205 18.18 10.93 -34.89
N THR A 206 19.40 11.49 -34.80
CA THR A 206 20.01 11.88 -33.52
C THR A 206 19.17 12.94 -32.81
N ARG A 207 18.73 13.99 -33.52
CA ARG A 207 17.83 15.01 -32.96
C ARG A 207 16.49 14.44 -32.53
N GLY A 208 15.91 13.53 -33.33
CA GLY A 208 14.65 12.86 -33.00
C GLY A 208 14.75 12.01 -31.73
N LEU A 209 15.85 11.25 -31.58
CA LEU A 209 16.12 10.44 -30.40
C LEU A 209 16.34 11.29 -29.15
N LEU A 210 17.19 12.32 -29.22
CA LEU A 210 17.45 13.23 -28.10
C LEU A 210 16.21 14.00 -27.67
N LYS A 211 15.28 14.29 -28.60
CA LYS A 211 13.98 14.89 -28.27
C LYS A 211 13.07 13.91 -27.52
N GLN A 212 12.98 12.66 -27.97
CA GLN A 212 12.16 11.62 -27.30
C GLN A 212 12.71 11.22 -25.93
N LEU A 213 14.03 11.19 -25.78
CA LEU A 213 14.69 10.92 -24.50
C LEU A 213 14.54 12.08 -23.51
N GLY A 214 14.36 13.31 -23.99
CA GLY A 214 14.27 14.52 -23.14
C GLY A 214 15.64 15.05 -22.70
N GLY A 215 16.71 14.30 -22.94
CA GLY A 215 18.08 14.63 -22.57
C GLY A 215 19.07 13.57 -23.05
N GLU A 216 20.25 13.53 -22.44
CA GLU A 216 21.25 12.49 -22.67
C GLU A 216 20.81 11.15 -22.04
N PRO A 217 21.06 10.00 -22.71
CA PRO A 217 20.72 8.68 -22.18
C PRO A 217 21.32 8.41 -20.79
N ALA A 218 22.53 8.91 -20.53
CA ALA A 218 23.21 8.74 -19.25
C ALA A 218 22.44 9.37 -18.08
N MET A 219 21.74 10.49 -18.31
CA MET A 219 20.90 11.11 -17.28
C MET A 219 19.68 10.27 -16.95
N ALA A 220 19.01 9.68 -17.94
CA ALA A 220 17.86 8.81 -17.70
C ALA A 220 18.26 7.58 -16.86
N VAL A 221 19.43 6.99 -17.14
CA VAL A 221 19.99 5.89 -16.34
C VAL A 221 20.34 6.35 -14.92
N ALA A 222 20.95 7.53 -14.77
CA ALA A 222 21.30 8.08 -13.46
C ALA A 222 20.05 8.34 -12.59
N VAL A 223 18.98 8.90 -13.16
CA VAL A 223 17.70 9.12 -12.45
C VAL A 223 17.06 7.79 -12.07
N ALA A 224 16.99 6.83 -12.99
CA ALA A 224 16.42 5.51 -12.70
C ALA A 224 17.19 4.78 -11.60
N ARG A 225 18.53 4.87 -11.62
CA ARG A 225 19.41 4.29 -10.59
C ARG A 225 19.23 4.98 -9.24
N ALA A 226 19.14 6.31 -9.22
CA ALA A 226 18.87 7.06 -8.00
C ALA A 226 17.53 6.64 -7.38
N VAL A 227 16.46 6.52 -8.18
CA VAL A 227 15.15 6.02 -7.71
C VAL A 227 15.24 4.60 -7.17
N ALA A 228 15.95 3.69 -7.86
CA ALA A 228 16.13 2.31 -7.41
C ALA A 228 16.93 2.19 -6.10
N GLU A 229 17.86 3.10 -5.86
CA GLU A 229 18.63 3.23 -4.61
C GLU A 229 17.87 4.02 -3.52
N GLY A 230 16.60 4.36 -3.75
CA GLY A 230 15.75 5.09 -2.80
C GLY A 230 15.98 6.61 -2.77
N ASN A 231 16.86 7.14 -3.62
CA ASN A 231 17.14 8.57 -3.69
C ASN A 231 16.16 9.32 -4.62
N LEU A 232 15.08 9.81 -4.03
CA LEU A 232 14.05 10.61 -4.70
C LEU A 232 14.33 12.12 -4.67
N SER A 233 15.45 12.55 -4.09
CA SER A 233 15.82 13.97 -3.96
C SER A 233 16.65 14.51 -5.12
N THR A 234 16.96 13.66 -6.11
CA THR A 234 17.79 14.05 -7.25
C THR A 234 17.03 14.98 -8.21
N HIS A 235 17.66 16.07 -8.60
CA HIS A 235 17.09 16.99 -9.58
C HIS A 235 17.05 16.35 -10.97
N VAL A 236 15.85 16.27 -11.57
CA VAL A 236 15.66 15.81 -12.95
C VAL A 236 15.55 17.03 -13.87
N PRO A 237 16.61 17.39 -14.62
CA PRO A 237 16.59 18.55 -15.50
C PRO A 237 15.70 18.27 -16.70
N LEU A 238 14.58 18.99 -16.81
CA LEU A 238 13.69 18.91 -17.98
C LEU A 238 13.85 20.13 -18.86
N ARG A 239 13.68 19.94 -20.16
CA ARG A 239 13.52 21.06 -21.10
C ARG A 239 12.19 21.77 -20.82
N ALA A 240 12.15 23.08 -21.03
CA ALA A 240 10.94 23.86 -20.83
C ALA A 240 9.78 23.30 -21.68
N GLY A 241 8.67 22.97 -21.02
CA GLY A 241 7.47 22.40 -21.67
C GLY A 241 7.53 20.91 -22.03
N ASP A 242 8.58 20.19 -21.64
CA ASP A 242 8.70 18.76 -21.91
C ASP A 242 7.90 17.90 -20.91
N THR A 243 6.82 17.31 -21.39
CA THR A 243 5.90 16.45 -20.60
C THR A 243 5.81 15.01 -21.12
N THR A 244 6.43 14.72 -22.27
CA THR A 244 6.21 13.44 -22.99
C THR A 244 7.48 12.62 -23.15
N SER A 245 8.65 13.20 -22.88
CA SER A 245 9.91 12.46 -22.96
C SER A 245 10.05 11.41 -21.87
N LEU A 246 10.98 10.48 -22.08
CA LEU A 246 11.35 9.49 -21.07
C LEU A 246 11.75 10.17 -19.75
N LEU A 247 12.54 11.25 -19.83
CA LEU A 247 13.01 11.98 -18.64
C LEU A 247 11.85 12.67 -17.90
N ALA A 248 10.86 13.20 -18.62
CA ALA A 248 9.63 13.75 -18.03
C ALA A 248 8.82 12.65 -17.32
N GLY A 249 8.70 11.47 -17.93
CA GLY A 249 8.08 10.30 -17.30
C GLY A 249 8.80 9.83 -16.05
N LEU A 250 10.14 9.80 -16.06
CA LEU A 250 10.95 9.46 -14.88
C LEU A 250 10.79 10.50 -13.77
N LYS A 251 10.74 11.80 -14.09
CA LYS A 251 10.44 12.85 -13.11
C LYS A 251 9.06 12.65 -12.49
N HIS A 252 8.04 12.40 -13.31
CA HIS A 252 6.69 12.16 -12.82
C HIS A 252 6.65 10.94 -11.88
N MET A 253 7.29 9.83 -12.27
CA MET A 253 7.43 8.64 -11.43
C MET A 253 8.12 8.96 -10.10
N GLN A 254 9.24 9.70 -10.13
CA GLN A 254 9.96 10.13 -8.93
C GLN A 254 9.06 10.98 -8.02
N THR A 255 8.34 11.97 -8.56
CA THR A 255 7.42 12.83 -7.79
C THR A 255 6.26 12.03 -7.20
N SER A 256 5.65 11.13 -7.97
CA SER A 256 4.58 10.26 -7.46
C SER A 256 5.05 9.35 -6.33
N LEU A 257 6.24 8.74 -6.47
CA LEU A 257 6.84 7.94 -5.41
C LEU A 257 7.16 8.79 -4.18
N ALA A 258 7.70 10.00 -4.36
CA ALA A 258 8.00 10.91 -3.27
C ALA A 258 6.73 11.29 -2.48
N ASN A 259 5.62 11.56 -3.17
CA ASN A 259 4.34 11.84 -2.54
C ASN A 259 3.79 10.64 -1.76
N VAL A 260 3.92 9.42 -2.30
CA VAL A 260 3.50 8.20 -1.59
C VAL A 260 4.35 7.99 -0.33
N VAL A 261 5.67 8.11 -0.43
CA VAL A 261 6.59 8.01 0.71
C VAL A 261 6.25 9.05 1.78
N GLN A 262 5.97 10.30 1.38
CA GLN A 262 5.58 11.36 2.31
C GLN A 262 4.23 11.07 2.99
N GLN A 263 3.22 10.60 2.24
CA GLN A 263 1.91 10.23 2.80
C GLN A 263 2.00 9.05 3.76
N VAL A 264 2.81 8.03 3.43
CA VAL A 264 3.04 6.88 4.32
C VAL A 264 3.75 7.36 5.59
N ARG A 265 4.83 8.14 5.48
CA ARG A 265 5.53 8.69 6.66
C ARG A 265 4.60 9.48 7.57
N SER A 266 3.85 10.44 7.02
CA SER A 266 2.91 11.25 7.80
C SER A 266 1.73 10.43 8.35
N GLY A 267 1.28 9.41 7.61
CA GLY A 267 0.27 8.46 8.09
C GLY A 267 0.77 7.66 9.29
N SER A 268 1.97 7.09 9.20
CA SER A 268 2.60 6.32 10.27
C SER A 268 2.91 7.17 11.50
N GLU A 269 3.44 8.39 11.33
CA GLU A 269 3.64 9.33 12.45
C GLU A 269 2.32 9.64 13.19
N ARG A 270 1.21 9.80 12.46
CA ARG A 270 -0.12 9.97 13.08
C ARG A 270 -0.61 8.71 13.81
N VAL A 271 -0.40 7.52 13.24
CA VAL A 271 -0.76 6.25 13.91
C VAL A 271 0.06 6.05 15.18
N ALA A 272 1.36 6.37 15.16
CA ALA A 272 2.22 6.31 16.34
C ALA A 272 1.75 7.28 17.43
N GLY A 273 1.41 8.52 17.05
CA GLY A 273 0.84 9.52 17.97
C GLY A 273 -0.50 9.05 18.58
N ALA A 274 -1.46 8.62 17.76
CA ALA A 274 -2.75 8.13 18.22
C ALA A 274 -2.62 6.89 19.11
N SER A 275 -1.68 5.99 18.80
CA SER A 275 -1.41 4.80 19.62
C SER A 275 -0.84 5.19 21.00
N SER A 276 0.00 6.22 21.06
CA SER A 276 0.49 6.78 22.34
C SER A 276 -0.65 7.38 23.17
N GLU A 277 -1.58 8.10 22.54
CA GLU A 277 -2.76 8.64 23.22
C GLU A 277 -3.66 7.51 23.75
N ILE A 278 -3.88 6.45 22.97
CA ILE A 278 -4.62 5.26 23.41
C ILE A 278 -3.92 4.58 24.58
N ALA A 279 -2.60 4.40 24.53
CA ALA A 279 -1.84 3.79 25.62
C ALA A 279 -1.98 4.61 26.92
N GLN A 280 -1.92 5.93 26.83
CA GLN A 280 -2.12 6.80 27.98
C GLN A 280 -3.56 6.77 28.51
N GLY A 281 -4.55 6.74 27.61
CA GLY A 281 -5.96 6.55 27.97
C GLY A 281 -6.23 5.19 28.65
N ASN A 282 -5.57 4.13 28.21
CA ASN A 282 -5.65 2.81 28.85
C ASN A 282 -5.00 2.79 30.23
N ALA A 283 -3.91 3.53 30.44
CA ALA A 283 -3.30 3.67 31.77
C ALA A 283 -4.24 4.39 32.75
N ASP A 284 -4.92 5.45 32.32
CA ASP A 284 -5.96 6.13 33.12
C ASP A 284 -7.14 5.19 33.41
N LEU A 285 -7.62 4.47 32.39
CA LEU A 285 -8.71 3.51 32.55
C LEU A 285 -8.33 2.36 33.50
N SER A 286 -7.08 1.90 33.45
CA SER A 286 -6.53 0.91 34.38
C SER A 286 -6.62 1.41 35.82
N ALA A 287 -6.09 2.60 36.11
CA ALA A 287 -6.11 3.20 37.44
C ALA A 287 -7.54 3.38 37.97
N ARG A 288 -8.47 3.82 37.11
CA ARG A 288 -9.90 3.94 37.47
C ARG A 288 -10.56 2.59 37.72
N THR A 289 -10.18 1.56 36.96
CA THR A 289 -10.68 0.19 37.13
C THR A 289 -10.19 -0.41 38.46
N GLU A 290 -8.93 -0.17 38.83
CA GLU A 290 -8.38 -0.56 40.14
C GLU A 290 -9.07 0.16 41.30
N GLN A 291 -9.27 1.48 41.19
CA GLN A 291 -10.03 2.25 42.18
C GLN A 291 -11.47 1.73 42.32
N GLN A 292 -12.12 1.41 41.20
CA GLN A 292 -13.47 0.85 41.19
C GLN A 292 -13.49 -0.54 41.84
N ALA A 293 -12.50 -1.39 41.58
CA ALA A 293 -12.38 -2.69 42.23
C ALA A 293 -12.25 -2.55 43.76
N SER A 294 -11.40 -1.63 44.23
CA SER A 294 -11.27 -1.33 45.66
C SER A 294 -12.56 -0.81 46.28
N ALA A 295 -13.29 0.08 45.58
CA ALA A 295 -14.57 0.59 46.05
C ALA A 295 -15.65 -0.51 46.11
N LEU A 296 -15.66 -1.43 45.14
CA LEU A 296 -16.57 -2.58 45.12
C LEU A 296 -16.27 -3.55 46.26
N GLN A 297 -14.99 -3.82 46.57
CA GLN A 297 -14.61 -4.63 47.72
C GLN A 297 -15.12 -4.02 49.04
N GLN A 298 -14.92 -2.72 49.24
CA GLN A 298 -15.41 -2.03 50.44
C GLN A 298 -16.94 -2.06 50.50
N THR A 299 -17.62 -1.84 49.36
CA THR A 299 -19.09 -1.90 49.29
C THR A 299 -19.60 -3.31 49.61
N SER A 300 -18.95 -4.35 49.09
CA SER A 300 -19.29 -5.75 49.37
C SER A 300 -19.17 -6.07 50.85
N ALA A 301 -18.07 -5.65 51.51
CA ALA A 301 -17.88 -5.83 52.95
C ALA A 301 -18.97 -5.11 53.76
N SER A 302 -19.30 -3.87 53.40
CA SER A 302 -20.40 -3.14 54.04
C SER A 302 -21.76 -3.79 53.80
N MET A 303 -22.00 -4.41 52.65
CA MET A 303 -23.24 -5.13 52.37
C MET A 303 -23.35 -6.44 53.18
N GLU A 304 -22.25 -7.15 53.39
CA GLU A 304 -22.23 -8.32 54.29
C GLU A 304 -22.53 -7.91 55.74
N GLU A 305 -21.90 -6.83 56.22
CA GLU A 305 -22.13 -6.30 57.57
C GLU A 305 -23.58 -5.81 57.74
N LEU A 306 -24.13 -5.08 56.76
CA LEU A 306 -25.52 -4.66 56.73
C LEU A 306 -26.47 -5.86 56.70
N GLY A 307 -26.18 -6.87 55.87
CA GLY A 307 -26.96 -8.09 55.78
C GLY A 307 -27.04 -8.82 57.13
N SER A 308 -25.89 -8.97 57.81
CA SER A 308 -25.82 -9.54 59.15
C SER A 308 -26.63 -8.74 60.17
N THR A 309 -26.49 -7.41 60.16
CA THR A 309 -27.17 -6.52 61.11
C THR A 309 -28.70 -6.55 60.91
N VAL A 310 -29.17 -6.55 59.67
CA VAL A 310 -30.59 -6.65 59.34
C VAL A 310 -31.16 -8.03 59.75
N GLN A 311 -30.40 -9.11 59.53
CA GLN A 311 -30.77 -10.46 59.98
C GLN A 311 -30.92 -10.51 61.51
N GLN A 312 -29.97 -9.90 62.24
CA GLN A 312 -29.99 -9.81 63.69
C GLN A 312 -31.18 -8.96 64.18
N ASN A 313 -31.49 -7.83 63.53
CA ASN A 313 -32.66 -7.03 63.86
C ASN A 313 -33.97 -7.80 63.66
N ALA A 314 -34.10 -8.55 62.57
CA ALA A 314 -35.26 -9.40 62.34
C ALA A 314 -35.41 -10.49 63.42
N HIS A 315 -34.29 -11.06 63.88
CA HIS A 315 -34.29 -12.03 64.98
C HIS A 315 -34.72 -11.40 66.31
N ASN A 316 -34.09 -10.27 66.69
CA ASN A 316 -34.40 -9.53 67.91
C ASN A 316 -35.87 -9.06 67.94
N ALA A 317 -36.42 -8.67 66.79
CA ALA A 317 -37.83 -8.30 66.69
C ALA A 317 -38.75 -9.51 66.97
N ARG A 318 -38.45 -10.70 66.45
CA ARG A 318 -39.24 -11.91 66.76
C ARG A 318 -39.15 -12.30 68.24
N GLU A 319 -37.97 -12.17 68.83
CA GLU A 319 -37.78 -12.42 70.26
C GLU A 319 -38.58 -11.41 71.10
N ALA A 320 -38.51 -10.13 70.75
CA ALA A 320 -39.29 -9.07 71.40
C ALA A 320 -40.81 -9.26 71.27
N ASP A 321 -41.32 -9.72 70.11
CA ASP A 321 -42.74 -10.05 69.93
C ASP A 321 -43.16 -11.17 70.89
N THR A 322 -42.34 -12.21 71.00
CA THR A 322 -42.57 -13.33 71.93
C THR A 322 -42.58 -12.85 73.38
N LEU A 323 -41.62 -12.00 73.76
CA LEU A 323 -41.50 -11.45 75.11
C LEU A 323 -42.68 -10.53 75.45
N ALA A 324 -43.10 -9.69 74.52
CA ALA A 324 -44.27 -8.82 74.66
C ALA A 324 -45.57 -9.62 74.78
N ASN A 325 -45.77 -10.67 73.99
CA ASN A 325 -46.93 -11.55 74.12
C ASN A 325 -46.97 -12.23 75.50
N ASN A 326 -45.82 -12.70 76.00
CA ASN A 326 -45.72 -13.26 77.36
C ASN A 326 -46.04 -12.22 78.44
N ALA A 327 -45.50 -11.01 78.34
CA ALA A 327 -45.79 -9.93 79.27
C ALA A 327 -47.29 -9.54 79.26
N SER A 328 -47.92 -9.52 78.08
CA SER A 328 -49.36 -9.27 77.92
C SER A 328 -50.20 -10.34 78.62
N MET A 329 -49.85 -11.62 78.46
CA MET A 329 -50.51 -12.72 79.19
C MET A 329 -50.35 -12.58 80.71
N VAL A 330 -49.15 -12.22 81.19
CA VAL A 330 -48.91 -12.02 82.63
C VAL A 330 -49.76 -10.86 83.17
N ALA A 331 -49.76 -9.72 82.48
CA ALA A 331 -50.56 -8.56 82.86
C ALA A 331 -52.07 -8.85 82.85
N SER A 332 -52.55 -9.60 81.85
CA SER A 332 -53.95 -10.04 81.76
C SER A 332 -54.35 -10.92 82.96
N ARG A 333 -53.55 -11.94 83.30
CA ARG A 333 -53.77 -12.75 84.52
C ARG A 333 -53.70 -11.90 85.80
N GLY A 334 -52.86 -10.88 85.83
CA GLY A 334 -52.79 -9.90 86.91
C GLY A 334 -54.10 -9.12 87.06
N GLY A 335 -54.65 -8.62 85.95
CA GLY A 335 -55.96 -7.95 85.91
C GLY A 335 -57.10 -8.86 86.36
N GLU A 336 -57.09 -10.15 85.99
CA GLU A 336 -58.07 -11.13 86.49
C GLU A 336 -57.95 -11.35 88.01
N ALA A 337 -56.72 -11.42 88.53
CA ALA A 337 -56.49 -11.57 89.97
C ALA A 337 -56.99 -10.36 90.75
N VAL A 338 -56.70 -9.15 90.27
CA VAL A 338 -57.22 -7.89 90.83
C VAL A 338 -58.75 -7.89 90.81
N THR A 339 -59.37 -8.29 89.69
CA THR A 339 -60.83 -8.41 89.58
C THR A 339 -61.44 -9.33 90.65
N ARG A 340 -60.80 -10.47 90.93
CA ARG A 340 -61.22 -11.38 92.02
C ARG A 340 -61.08 -10.75 93.40
N VAL A 341 -60.03 -9.94 93.63
CA VAL A 341 -59.85 -9.19 94.88
C VAL A 341 -60.95 -8.15 95.07
N VAL A 342 -61.31 -7.39 94.01
CA VAL A 342 -62.43 -6.43 94.05
C VAL A 342 -63.74 -7.14 94.41
N GLN A 343 -64.04 -8.28 93.78
CA GLN A 343 -65.24 -9.07 94.12
C GLN A 343 -65.24 -9.50 95.59
N THR A 344 -64.09 -9.93 96.11
CA THR A 344 -63.95 -10.33 97.52
C THR A 344 -64.15 -9.14 98.45
N MET A 345 -63.55 -7.98 98.15
CA MET A 345 -63.73 -6.75 98.93
C MET A 345 -65.18 -6.27 98.94
N ARG A 346 -65.89 -6.36 97.82
CA ARG A 346 -67.35 -6.07 97.75
C ARG A 346 -68.15 -7.02 98.64
N GLY A 347 -67.82 -8.32 98.64
CA GLY A 347 -68.44 -9.30 99.53
C GLY A 347 -68.15 -9.04 101.02
N ILE A 348 -66.94 -8.62 101.36
CA ILE A 348 -66.57 -8.21 102.73
C ILE A 348 -67.33 -6.95 103.15
N ASN A 349 -67.46 -5.95 102.25
CA ASN A 349 -68.21 -4.73 102.51
C ASN A 349 -69.69 -5.03 102.79
N GLU A 350 -70.32 -5.86 101.96
CA GLU A 350 -71.70 -6.30 102.16
C GLU A 350 -71.88 -7.07 103.49
N SER A 351 -70.96 -7.99 103.78
CA SER A 351 -70.98 -8.76 105.04
C SER A 351 -70.81 -7.86 106.26
N SER A 352 -69.93 -6.85 106.19
CA SER A 352 -69.70 -5.88 107.26
C SER A 352 -70.92 -5.00 107.50
N ARG A 353 -71.64 -4.59 106.45
CA ARG A 353 -72.93 -3.87 106.57
C ARG A 353 -73.99 -4.73 107.26
N LYS A 354 -74.13 -6.01 106.88
CA LYS A 354 -75.04 -6.94 107.57
C LYS A 354 -74.70 -7.09 109.06
N ILE A 355 -73.41 -7.17 109.40
CA ILE A 355 -72.99 -7.21 110.82
C ILE A 355 -73.38 -5.91 111.52
N ALA A 356 -73.17 -4.74 110.90
CA ALA A 356 -73.57 -3.46 111.47
C ALA A 356 -75.07 -3.40 111.79
N ASP A 357 -75.92 -3.94 110.90
CA ASP A 357 -77.37 -4.03 111.10
C ASP A 357 -77.75 -4.97 112.25
N ILE A 358 -77.08 -6.14 112.34
CA ILE A 358 -77.28 -7.10 113.43
C ILE A 358 -76.88 -6.47 114.77
N ILE A 359 -75.73 -5.79 114.83
CA ILE A 359 -75.26 -5.09 116.03
C ILE A 359 -76.22 -3.95 116.40
N GLY A 360 -76.78 -3.26 115.41
CA GLY A 360 -77.85 -2.30 115.61
C GLY A 360 -79.09 -2.91 116.26
N THR A 361 -79.45 -4.13 115.88
CA THR A 361 -80.55 -4.89 116.48
C THR A 361 -80.22 -5.31 117.92
N ILE A 362 -78.99 -5.77 118.19
CA ILE A 362 -78.53 -6.16 119.53
C ILE A 362 -78.52 -4.97 120.49
N ASP A 363 -78.07 -3.80 120.04
CA ASP A 363 -78.12 -2.54 120.80
C ASP A 363 -79.57 -2.16 121.12
N GLY A 364 -80.49 -2.33 120.15
CA GLY A 364 -81.93 -2.17 120.36
C GLY A 364 -82.50 -3.15 121.41
N ILE A 365 -82.10 -4.41 121.38
CA ILE A 365 -82.50 -5.43 122.38
C ILE A 365 -81.93 -5.08 123.76
N ALA A 366 -80.67 -4.66 123.84
CA ALA A 366 -80.04 -4.23 125.09
C ALA A 366 -80.77 -3.01 125.69
N PHE A 367 -81.15 -2.03 124.86
CA PHE A 367 -81.96 -0.90 125.28
C PHE A 367 -83.33 -1.33 125.81
N GLN A 368 -84.06 -2.18 125.07
CA GLN A 368 -85.34 -2.73 125.52
C GLN A 368 -85.21 -3.50 126.84
N THR A 369 -84.16 -4.31 126.98
CA THR A 369 -83.86 -5.10 128.20
C THR A 369 -83.55 -4.19 129.38
N ASN A 370 -82.83 -3.09 129.16
CA ASN A 370 -82.55 -2.08 130.17
C ASN A 370 -83.83 -1.37 130.65
N ILE A 371 -84.78 -1.07 129.75
CA ILE A 371 -86.09 -0.50 130.10
C ILE A 371 -86.96 -1.53 130.85
N LEU A 372 -87.01 -2.79 130.40
CA LEU A 372 -87.71 -3.89 131.06
C LEU A 372 -87.17 -4.12 132.48
N ALA A 373 -85.85 -4.13 132.65
CA ALA A 373 -85.18 -4.30 133.93
C ALA A 373 -85.43 -3.11 134.88
N LEU A 374 -85.45 -1.88 134.35
CA LEU A 374 -85.85 -0.70 135.11
C LEU A 374 -87.31 -0.82 135.60
N ASN A 375 -88.24 -1.19 134.71
CA ASN A 375 -89.64 -1.40 135.07
C ASN A 375 -89.79 -2.49 136.14
N ALA A 376 -89.05 -3.60 136.01
CA ALA A 376 -89.03 -4.67 137.01
C ALA A 376 -88.43 -4.23 138.36
N ALA A 377 -87.37 -3.41 138.36
CA ALA A 377 -86.79 -2.84 139.57
C ALA A 377 -87.76 -1.89 140.29
N VAL A 378 -88.53 -1.10 139.54
CA VAL A 378 -89.58 -0.21 140.07
C VAL A 378 -90.71 -1.03 140.71
N GLU A 379 -91.20 -2.08 140.04
CA GLU A 379 -92.27 -2.93 140.58
C GLU A 379 -91.79 -3.75 141.79
N ALA A 380 -90.53 -4.20 141.80
CA ALA A 380 -89.90 -4.85 142.95
C ALA A 380 -89.77 -3.91 144.17
N ALA A 381 -89.42 -2.63 143.95
CA ALA A 381 -89.43 -1.61 145.01
C ALA A 381 -90.85 -1.35 145.56
N ARG A 382 -91.87 -1.48 144.70
CA ARG A 382 -93.29 -1.33 145.06
C ARG A 382 -93.81 -2.47 145.95
N ALA A 383 -93.24 -3.66 145.83
CA ALA A 383 -93.58 -4.85 146.62
C ALA A 383 -92.92 -4.90 148.02
N GLY A 384 -92.10 -3.91 148.39
CA GLY A 384 -91.48 -3.80 149.72
C GLY A 384 -90.50 -4.95 150.05
N GLU A 385 -90.52 -5.45 151.29
CA GLU A 385 -89.58 -6.49 151.75
C GLU A 385 -89.70 -7.82 150.98
N GLN A 386 -90.87 -8.14 150.42
CA GLN A 386 -91.07 -9.36 149.61
C GLN A 386 -90.44 -9.26 148.20
N GLY A 387 -90.11 -8.05 147.74
CA GLY A 387 -89.54 -7.77 146.42
C GLY A 387 -88.01 -7.68 146.38
N ARG A 388 -87.31 -7.76 147.52
CA ARG A 388 -85.84 -7.55 147.59
C ARG A 388 -85.04 -8.47 146.67
N GLY A 389 -85.40 -9.75 146.60
CA GLY A 389 -84.74 -10.71 145.69
C GLY A 389 -84.93 -10.35 144.22
N PHE A 390 -86.13 -9.92 143.83
CA PHE A 390 -86.43 -9.46 142.47
C PHE A 390 -85.75 -8.14 142.13
N ALA A 391 -85.62 -7.21 143.07
CA ALA A 391 -84.91 -5.95 142.87
C ALA A 391 -83.42 -6.15 142.56
N VAL A 392 -82.76 -7.10 143.24
CA VAL A 392 -81.37 -7.47 142.97
C VAL A 392 -81.23 -8.07 141.57
N VAL A 393 -82.09 -9.02 141.19
CA VAL A 393 -82.09 -9.60 139.85
C VAL A 393 -82.35 -8.53 138.78
N ALA A 394 -83.31 -7.62 138.99
CA ALA A 394 -83.58 -6.53 138.06
C ALA A 394 -82.39 -5.56 137.92
N SER A 395 -81.68 -5.25 139.00
CA SER A 395 -80.45 -4.46 138.95
C SER A 395 -79.32 -5.17 138.18
N GLU A 396 -79.16 -6.48 138.37
CA GLU A 396 -78.15 -7.29 137.66
C GLU A 396 -78.47 -7.39 136.16
N VAL A 397 -79.74 -7.64 135.80
CA VAL A 397 -80.21 -7.64 134.40
C VAL A 397 -80.01 -6.26 133.77
N ARG A 398 -80.24 -5.17 134.51
CA ARG A 398 -80.01 -3.81 134.03
C ARG A 398 -78.53 -3.54 133.79
N SER A 399 -77.66 -3.94 134.71
CA SER A 399 -76.20 -3.82 134.55
C SER A 399 -75.71 -4.62 133.34
N LEU A 400 -76.21 -5.85 133.15
CA LEU A 400 -75.90 -6.69 131.99
C LEU A 400 -76.39 -6.06 130.67
N ALA A 401 -77.57 -5.43 130.68
CA ALA A 401 -78.10 -4.72 129.53
C ALA A 401 -77.26 -3.48 129.16
N GLN A 402 -76.81 -2.70 130.15
CA GLN A 402 -75.88 -1.58 129.93
C GLN A 402 -74.53 -2.04 129.39
N ARG A 403 -73.97 -3.12 129.95
CA ARG A 403 -72.72 -3.74 129.44
C ARG A 403 -72.89 -4.27 128.01
N SER A 404 -74.03 -4.86 127.69
CA SER A 404 -74.35 -5.33 126.34
C SER A 404 -74.46 -4.17 125.35
N ALA A 405 -75.09 -3.04 125.74
CA ALA A 405 -75.19 -1.85 124.90
C ALA A 405 -73.82 -1.19 124.66
N GLU A 406 -72.97 -1.12 125.69
CA GLU A 406 -71.61 -0.60 125.57
C GLU A 406 -70.74 -1.47 124.64
N ALA A 407 -70.79 -2.79 124.81
CA ALA A 407 -70.11 -3.73 123.92
C ALA A 407 -70.66 -3.65 122.48
N ALA A 408 -71.97 -3.52 122.29
CA ALA A 408 -72.57 -3.34 120.96
C ALA A 408 -72.09 -2.04 120.30
N LYS A 409 -71.96 -0.94 121.05
CA LYS A 409 -71.44 0.33 120.56
C LYS A 409 -69.96 0.24 120.15
N GLU A 410 -69.15 -0.48 120.93
CA GLU A 410 -67.73 -0.73 120.61
C GLU A 410 -67.60 -1.57 119.33
N ILE A 411 -68.35 -2.67 119.21
CA ILE A 411 -68.39 -3.49 117.99
C ILE A 411 -68.86 -2.65 116.79
N ARG A 412 -69.91 -1.83 116.95
CA ARG A 412 -70.40 -0.94 115.88
C ARG A 412 -69.29 -0.01 115.38
N SER A 413 -68.50 0.56 116.28
CA SER A 413 -67.36 1.43 115.91
C SER A 413 -66.28 0.65 115.15
N LEU A 414 -65.95 -0.57 115.58
CA LEU A 414 -64.98 -1.43 114.89
C LEU A 414 -65.45 -1.85 113.49
N ILE A 415 -66.75 -2.12 113.34
CA ILE A 415 -67.34 -2.45 112.04
C ILE A 415 -67.37 -1.23 111.13
N ALA A 416 -67.72 -0.04 111.64
CA ALA A 416 -67.66 1.20 110.86
C ALA A 416 -66.24 1.48 110.34
N ALA A 417 -65.22 1.35 111.20
CA ALA A 417 -63.82 1.47 110.78
C ALA A 417 -63.39 0.38 109.79
N SER A 418 -63.94 -0.83 109.88
CA SER A 418 -63.67 -1.91 108.94
C SER A 418 -64.31 -1.64 107.57
N VAL A 419 -65.54 -1.12 107.53
CA VAL A 419 -66.20 -0.70 106.28
C VAL A 419 -65.39 0.38 105.58
N GLU A 420 -64.96 1.41 106.30
CA GLU A 420 -64.13 2.49 105.76
C GLU A 420 -62.81 1.97 105.15
N ARG A 421 -62.12 1.07 105.86
CA ARG A 421 -60.88 0.45 105.35
C ARG A 421 -61.12 -0.42 104.11
N VAL A 422 -62.24 -1.13 104.05
CA VAL A 422 -62.60 -1.94 102.89
C VAL A 422 -62.98 -1.06 101.70
N GLU A 423 -63.66 0.07 101.91
CA GLU A 423 -63.96 1.05 100.86
C GLU A 423 -62.68 1.67 100.28
N GLN A 424 -61.74 2.09 101.15
CA GLN A 424 -60.42 2.58 100.72
C GLN A 424 -59.63 1.49 99.97
N GLY A 425 -59.63 0.25 100.48
CA GLY A 425 -58.99 -0.88 99.81
C GLY A 425 -59.61 -1.21 98.46
N THR A 426 -60.94 -1.11 98.33
CA THR A 426 -61.65 -1.32 97.06
C THR A 426 -61.22 -0.28 96.03
N ALA A 427 -61.14 1.00 96.42
CA ALA A 427 -60.69 2.07 95.53
C ALA A 427 -59.26 1.87 95.01
N GLN A 428 -58.32 1.48 95.90
CA GLN A 428 -56.93 1.20 95.49
C GLN A 428 -56.81 0.00 94.55
N VAL A 429 -57.62 -1.04 94.77
CA VAL A 429 -57.61 -2.24 93.92
C VAL A 429 -58.28 -1.96 92.57
N ASP A 430 -59.34 -1.15 92.53
CA ASP A 430 -59.95 -0.68 91.27
C ASP A 430 -58.95 0.16 90.44
N GLU A 431 -58.19 1.06 91.08
CA GLU A 431 -57.12 1.82 90.44
C GLU A 431 -56.03 0.89 89.87
N ALA A 432 -55.57 -0.09 90.66
CA ALA A 432 -54.61 -1.10 90.20
C ALA A 432 -55.15 -1.90 89.00
N GLY A 433 -56.46 -2.18 88.95
CA GLY A 433 -57.11 -2.86 87.83
C GLY A 433 -57.12 -2.02 86.55
N ALA A 434 -57.40 -0.72 86.69
CA ALA A 434 -57.30 0.23 85.57
C ALA A 434 -55.86 0.32 85.04
N THR A 435 -54.86 0.42 85.93
CA THR A 435 -53.44 0.42 85.54
C THR A 435 -53.04 -0.86 84.81
N MET A 436 -53.51 -2.04 85.23
CA MET A 436 -53.24 -3.30 84.50
C MET A 436 -53.82 -3.29 83.08
N THR A 437 -55.00 -2.69 82.90
CA THR A 437 -55.61 -2.53 81.57
C THR A 437 -54.78 -1.60 80.67
N GLU A 438 -54.27 -0.49 81.21
CA GLU A 438 -53.36 0.41 80.50
C GLU A 438 -52.04 -0.27 80.12
N VAL A 439 -51.49 -1.11 81.00
CA VAL A 439 -50.28 -1.91 80.72
C VAL A 439 -50.52 -2.87 79.56
N VAL A 440 -51.64 -3.62 79.56
CA VAL A 440 -51.99 -4.54 78.45
C VAL A 440 -52.11 -3.78 77.12
N ASN A 441 -52.78 -2.62 77.13
CA ASN A 441 -52.91 -1.77 75.93
C ASN A 441 -51.56 -1.25 75.44
N SER A 442 -50.67 -0.86 76.35
CA SER A 442 -49.32 -0.38 76.03
C SER A 442 -48.45 -1.48 75.43
N ILE A 443 -48.48 -2.68 76.02
CA ILE A 443 -47.77 -3.86 75.49
C ILE A 443 -48.29 -4.21 74.10
N THR A 444 -49.61 -4.14 73.88
CA THR A 444 -50.21 -4.40 72.54
C THR A 444 -49.68 -3.42 71.48
N ARG A 445 -49.51 -2.13 71.80
CA ARG A 445 -48.88 -1.16 70.89
C ARG A 445 -47.41 -1.49 70.63
N VAL A 446 -46.66 -1.91 71.65
CA VAL A 446 -45.26 -2.36 71.50
C VAL A 446 -45.19 -3.57 70.55
N THR A 447 -46.05 -4.58 70.74
CA THR A 447 -46.13 -5.75 69.86
C THR A 447 -46.41 -5.34 68.40
N ALA A 448 -47.29 -4.37 68.16
CA ALA A 448 -47.56 -3.88 66.81
C ALA A 448 -46.31 -3.25 66.15
N ILE A 449 -45.59 -2.38 66.88
CA ILE A 449 -44.35 -1.75 66.40
C ILE A 449 -43.28 -2.81 66.11
N VAL A 450 -43.13 -3.80 66.99
CA VAL A 450 -42.15 -4.88 66.81
C VAL A 450 -42.45 -5.71 65.55
N ARG A 451 -43.73 -5.96 65.24
CA ARG A 451 -44.11 -6.63 63.99
C ARG A 451 -43.80 -5.80 62.75
N GLU A 452 -44.03 -4.49 62.80
CA GLU A 452 -43.61 -3.58 61.72
C GLU A 452 -42.09 -3.60 61.52
N ILE A 453 -41.30 -3.58 62.60
CA ILE A 453 -39.83 -3.70 62.54
C ILE A 453 -39.41 -5.03 61.91
N SER A 454 -40.05 -6.16 62.30
CA SER A 454 -39.75 -7.46 61.71
C SER A 454 -40.05 -7.50 60.21
N SER A 455 -41.18 -6.93 59.79
CA SER A 455 -41.57 -6.85 58.37
C SER A 455 -40.59 -5.99 57.58
N ALA A 456 -40.28 -4.78 58.08
CA ALA A 456 -39.33 -3.86 57.46
C ALA A 456 -37.92 -4.49 57.36
N SER A 457 -37.48 -5.20 58.39
CA SER A 457 -36.18 -5.89 58.40
C SER A 457 -36.13 -7.02 57.36
N GLN A 458 -37.24 -7.74 57.14
CA GLN A 458 -37.32 -8.75 56.07
C GLN A 458 -37.22 -8.14 54.67
N GLU A 459 -37.90 -7.01 54.44
CA GLU A 459 -37.81 -6.28 53.18
C GLU A 459 -36.41 -5.70 52.95
N GLN A 460 -35.78 -5.13 53.99
CA GLN A 460 -34.39 -4.68 53.94
C GLN A 460 -33.43 -5.83 53.64
N SER A 461 -33.63 -7.02 54.20
CA SER A 461 -32.79 -8.18 53.94
C SER A 461 -32.83 -8.59 52.47
N ALA A 462 -34.04 -8.60 51.87
CA ALA A 462 -34.21 -8.84 50.44
C ALA A 462 -33.53 -7.74 49.60
N GLY A 463 -33.67 -6.48 50.00
CA GLY A 463 -33.01 -5.34 49.34
C GLY A 463 -31.48 -5.43 49.37
N VAL A 464 -30.89 -5.76 50.53
CA VAL A 464 -29.44 -5.96 50.68
C VAL A 464 -28.96 -7.13 49.81
N ALA A 465 -29.70 -8.23 49.76
CA ALA A 465 -29.35 -9.37 48.90
C ALA A 465 -29.35 -9.00 47.40
N GLN A 466 -30.34 -8.20 46.96
CA GLN A 466 -30.39 -7.71 45.58
C GLN A 466 -29.24 -6.76 45.26
N VAL A 467 -28.88 -5.86 46.18
CA VAL A 467 -27.71 -4.98 46.02
C VAL A 467 -26.42 -5.81 45.96
N GLY A 468 -26.28 -6.84 46.80
CA GLY A 468 -25.14 -7.76 46.76
C GLY A 468 -24.97 -8.47 45.40
N GLN A 469 -26.08 -8.90 44.78
CA GLN A 469 -26.04 -9.45 43.42
C GLN A 469 -25.59 -8.40 42.39
N ALA A 470 -26.06 -7.16 42.49
CA ALA A 470 -25.64 -6.07 41.60
C ALA A 470 -24.15 -5.74 41.76
N VAL A 471 -23.63 -5.72 43.00
CA VAL A 471 -22.20 -5.53 43.29
C VAL A 471 -21.37 -6.66 42.68
N THR A 472 -21.82 -7.91 42.78
CA THR A 472 -21.15 -9.07 42.16
C THR A 472 -21.10 -8.95 40.62
N GLN A 473 -22.19 -8.49 40.00
CA GLN A 473 -22.22 -8.25 38.54
C GLN A 473 -21.30 -7.10 38.12
N MET A 474 -21.23 -6.04 38.94
CA MET A 474 -20.28 -4.94 38.75
C MET A 474 -18.84 -5.43 38.85
N ASP A 475 -18.52 -6.28 39.83
CA ASP A 475 -17.17 -6.87 39.97
C ASP A 475 -16.76 -7.68 38.74
N GLN A 476 -17.64 -8.54 38.21
CA GLN A 476 -17.38 -9.26 36.95
C GLN A 476 -17.11 -8.32 35.77
N THR A 477 -17.83 -7.20 35.71
CA THR A 477 -17.65 -6.19 34.65
C THR A 477 -16.33 -5.44 34.84
N THR A 478 -15.98 -5.09 36.07
CA THR A 478 -14.68 -4.50 36.44
C THR A 478 -13.52 -5.41 36.07
N GLN A 479 -13.62 -6.72 36.32
CA GLN A 479 -12.60 -7.69 35.90
C GLN A 479 -12.48 -7.79 34.36
N ARG A 480 -13.60 -7.80 33.64
CA ARG A 480 -13.57 -7.73 32.15
C ARG A 480 -12.96 -6.44 31.64
N ASN A 481 -13.24 -5.31 32.29
CA ASN A 481 -12.64 -4.03 31.93
C ASN A 481 -11.12 -4.08 32.13
N ALA A 482 -10.63 -4.67 33.22
CA ALA A 482 -9.20 -4.85 33.45
C ALA A 482 -8.55 -5.67 32.31
N ALA A 483 -9.16 -6.80 31.93
CA ALA A 483 -8.67 -7.61 30.81
C ALA A 483 -8.71 -6.86 29.46
N LEU A 484 -9.78 -6.09 29.20
CA LEU A 484 -9.91 -5.27 27.99
C LEU A 484 -8.85 -4.16 27.95
N VAL A 485 -8.53 -3.56 29.09
CA VAL A 485 -7.49 -2.55 29.22
C VAL A 485 -6.12 -3.13 28.89
N GLU A 486 -5.78 -4.32 29.41
CA GLU A 486 -4.53 -5.01 29.07
C GLU A 486 -4.46 -5.33 27.56
N GLN A 487 -5.54 -5.88 26.99
CA GLN A 487 -5.59 -6.19 25.55
C GLN A 487 -5.45 -4.92 24.69
N SER A 488 -6.12 -3.84 25.10
CA SER A 488 -6.07 -2.56 24.38
C SER A 488 -4.70 -1.90 24.48
N ALA A 489 -4.03 -2.02 25.63
CA ALA A 489 -2.66 -1.53 25.82
C ALA A 489 -1.67 -2.31 24.93
N ALA A 490 -1.79 -3.64 24.87
CA ALA A 490 -0.99 -4.47 23.98
C ALA A 490 -1.23 -4.15 22.50
N ALA A 491 -2.48 -3.95 22.09
CA ALA A 491 -2.83 -3.57 20.72
C ALA A 491 -2.28 -2.19 20.34
N ALA A 492 -2.39 -1.20 21.23
CA ALA A 492 -1.82 0.13 21.02
C ALA A 492 -0.30 0.09 20.88
N GLU A 493 0.39 -0.70 21.72
CA GLU A 493 1.84 -0.88 21.60
C GLU A 493 2.24 -1.57 20.29
N SER A 494 1.48 -2.59 19.85
CA SER A 494 1.70 -3.25 18.55
C SER A 494 1.52 -2.27 17.38
N LEU A 495 0.47 -1.45 17.39
CA LEU A 495 0.24 -0.42 16.37
C LEU A 495 1.36 0.63 16.35
N ARG A 496 1.86 1.02 17.52
CA ARG A 496 3.00 1.94 17.63
C ARG A 496 4.27 1.34 17.01
N GLN A 497 4.54 0.06 17.25
CA GLN A 497 5.68 -0.66 16.68
C GLN A 497 5.55 -0.83 15.16
N GLU A 498 4.39 -1.21 14.65
CA GLU A 498 4.13 -1.30 13.20
C GLU A 498 4.27 0.07 12.52
N ALA A 499 3.75 1.12 13.13
CA ALA A 499 3.90 2.48 12.64
C ALA A 499 5.38 2.90 12.58
N GLN A 500 6.16 2.60 13.63
CA GLN A 500 7.60 2.88 13.63
C GLN A 500 8.33 2.08 12.54
N GLN A 501 8.02 0.79 12.38
CA GLN A 501 8.58 -0.02 11.29
C GLN A 501 8.28 0.58 9.91
N LEU A 502 7.06 1.06 9.69
CA LEU A 502 6.70 1.73 8.43
C LEU A 502 7.52 3.00 8.24
N VAL A 503 7.72 3.82 9.29
CA VAL A 503 8.59 5.01 9.25
C VAL A 503 10.03 4.61 8.89
N ASP A 504 10.56 3.54 9.49
CA ASP A 504 11.94 3.09 9.24
C ASP A 504 12.11 2.55 7.81
N VAL A 505 11.12 1.82 7.28
CA VAL A 505 11.11 1.33 5.90
C VAL A 505 11.08 2.49 4.91
N VAL A 506 10.24 3.51 5.15
CA VAL A 506 10.19 4.69 4.27
C VAL A 506 11.38 5.64 4.46
N ALA A 507 12.06 5.60 5.60
CA ALA A 507 13.27 6.38 5.86
C ALA A 507 14.46 5.98 4.96
N ALA A 508 14.43 4.76 4.39
CA ALA A 508 15.37 4.37 3.34
C ALA A 508 15.26 5.27 2.09
N PHE A 509 14.09 5.88 1.86
CA PHE A 509 13.87 6.80 0.75
C PHE A 509 14.25 8.23 1.14
N ARG A 510 15.21 8.81 0.41
CA ARG A 510 15.62 10.20 0.60
C ARG A 510 14.74 11.13 -0.22
N LEU A 511 13.96 11.97 0.47
CA LEU A 511 13.14 13.00 -0.14
C LEU A 511 13.91 14.31 -0.26
N GLN A 512 13.61 15.08 -1.31
CA GLN A 512 14.07 16.46 -1.41
C GLN A 512 13.39 17.23 -0.28
N HIS A 513 14.17 17.66 0.72
CA HIS A 513 13.63 18.57 1.72
C HIS A 513 13.26 19.86 0.99
N ALA A 514 12.01 20.28 1.17
CA ALA A 514 11.48 21.52 0.64
C ALA A 514 12.20 22.73 1.24
#